data_AF-A0A957A5Z7-F1
#
_entry.id   AF-A0A957A5Z7-F1
#
_cell.length_a   1.000
_cell.length_b   1.000
_cell.length_c   1.000
_cell.angle_alpha   90.00
_cell.angle_beta   90.00
_cell.angle_gamma   90.00
#
_symmetry.space_group_name_H-M   'P 1'
#
loop_
_entity.id
_entity.type
_entity.pdbx_description
1 polymer ?
#
loop_
_entity_poly.entity_id
_entity_poly.type
_entity_poly.pdbx_seq_one_letter_code
_entity_poly.pdbx_strand_id
1 'polypeptide(L)'
;ANPDIASAEVPEFPEGVRMRKADEDDLQRFYAIWTEAYGEYGDGPATFDWLTDEAEWAGCLEDEDGEIVAFAMTSEVERGEGRILAAAVAPEAWGNGYGRLVLGAATYQLSAAGAVKATIRVRPDIKQALRTCADLGYRHQAAGLEFRRDVDEDAIRERREERRKAGVKARFGGWR
;
A
#
# COMPACT_ATOMS: atom_id res chain seq x y z
N ALA A 1 10.85 28.29 -3.00
CA ALA A 1 11.30 27.25 -2.05
C ALA A 1 10.17 27.08 -1.04
N ASN A 2 9.59 25.89 -0.92
CA ASN A 2 8.44 25.64 -0.06
C ASN A 2 8.96 25.51 1.39
N PRO A 3 8.63 26.44 2.31
CA PRO A 3 9.35 26.59 3.57
C PRO A 3 9.02 25.54 4.65
N ASP A 4 8.11 24.59 4.41
CA ASP A 4 7.61 23.68 5.45
C ASP A 4 7.84 22.19 5.21
N ILE A 5 8.60 21.80 4.17
CA ILE A 5 9.16 20.44 4.16
C ILE A 5 10.48 20.55 4.90
N ALA A 6 10.41 20.51 6.24
CA ALA A 6 11.57 20.08 7.01
C ALA A 6 12.09 18.82 6.31
N SER A 7 13.37 18.81 5.92
CA SER A 7 14.01 17.62 5.36
C SER A 7 13.57 16.45 6.23
N ALA A 8 12.82 15.51 5.65
CA ALA A 8 12.18 14.45 6.43
C ALA A 8 13.25 13.86 7.36
N GLU A 9 13.05 13.95 8.68
CA GLU A 9 14.00 13.39 9.62
C GLU A 9 14.12 11.90 9.32
N VAL A 10 15.36 11.40 9.28
CA VAL A 10 15.60 9.97 9.07
C VAL A 10 14.86 9.23 10.18
N PRO A 11 13.93 8.31 9.86
CA PRO A 11 13.18 7.61 10.88
C PRO A 11 14.12 6.83 11.81
N GLU A 12 13.99 7.04 13.11
CA GLU A 12 14.67 6.22 14.11
C GLU A 12 13.92 4.89 14.28
N PHE A 13 14.67 3.80 14.27
CA PHE A 13 14.14 2.46 14.53
C PHE A 13 14.57 2.03 15.94
N PRO A 14 13.66 1.48 16.74
CA PRO A 14 14.02 0.99 18.07
C PRO A 14 14.99 -0.19 17.96
N GLU A 15 15.70 -0.47 19.06
CA GLU A 15 16.50 -1.69 19.16
C GLU A 15 15.62 -2.92 18.88
N GLY A 16 16.21 -3.90 18.22
CA GLY A 16 15.55 -5.16 17.90
C GLY A 16 14.74 -5.18 16.60
N VAL A 17 14.70 -4.07 15.86
CA VAL A 17 14.17 -4.07 14.48
C VAL A 17 15.07 -3.31 13.53
N ARG A 18 15.05 -3.71 12.27
CA ARG A 18 15.86 -3.09 11.22
C ARG A 18 15.05 -2.91 9.96
N MET A 19 15.08 -1.71 9.38
CA MET A 19 14.57 -1.47 8.04
C MET A 19 15.67 -1.69 7.00
N ARG A 20 15.36 -2.40 5.92
CA ARG A 20 16.23 -2.49 4.75
C ARG A 20 15.45 -2.38 3.45
N LYS A 21 16.17 -2.13 2.36
CA LYS A 21 15.62 -2.26 1.01
C LYS A 21 15.34 -3.74 0.75
N ALA A 22 14.17 -4.01 0.18
CA ALA A 22 13.76 -5.36 -0.20
C ALA A 22 14.40 -5.78 -1.52
N ASP A 23 14.53 -7.08 -1.72
CA ASP A 23 14.87 -7.72 -2.99
C ASP A 23 13.71 -8.60 -3.50
N GLU A 24 13.92 -9.31 -4.61
CA GLU A 24 12.89 -10.14 -5.23
C GLU A 24 12.52 -11.37 -4.38
N ASP A 25 13.43 -11.90 -3.58
CA ASP A 25 13.20 -13.07 -2.75
C ASP A 25 12.24 -12.75 -1.58
N ASP A 26 12.20 -11.48 -1.15
CA ASP A 26 11.29 -10.99 -0.10
C ASP A 26 9.81 -10.96 -0.54
N LEU A 27 9.53 -10.91 -1.85
CA LEU A 27 8.18 -10.67 -2.38
C LEU A 27 7.19 -11.76 -1.99
N GLN A 28 7.65 -13.01 -1.85
CA GLN A 28 6.80 -14.10 -1.39
C GLN A 28 6.31 -13.84 0.05
N ARG A 29 7.18 -13.33 0.93
CA ARG A 29 6.81 -12.99 2.29
C ARG A 29 5.93 -11.75 2.35
N PHE A 30 6.15 -10.77 1.48
CA PHE A 30 5.29 -9.59 1.38
C PHE A 30 3.87 -9.97 1.00
N TYR A 31 3.72 -10.87 0.02
CA TYR A 31 2.41 -11.36 -0.39
C TYR A 31 1.66 -12.08 0.73
N ALA A 32 2.38 -12.90 1.52
CA ALA A 32 1.82 -13.57 2.69
C ALA A 32 1.33 -12.55 3.74
N ILE A 33 2.20 -11.60 4.15
CA ILE A 33 1.85 -10.54 5.10
C ILE A 33 0.66 -9.73 4.61
N TRP A 34 0.66 -9.35 3.33
CA TRP A 34 -0.41 -8.55 2.74
C TRP A 34 -1.76 -9.26 2.79
N THR A 35 -1.78 -10.53 2.41
CA THR A 35 -2.99 -11.36 2.41
C THR A 35 -3.51 -11.57 3.83
N GLU A 36 -2.63 -11.92 4.76
CA GLU A 36 -2.98 -12.19 6.16
C GLU A 36 -3.45 -10.92 6.88
N ALA A 37 -2.76 -9.79 6.68
CA ALA A 37 -3.08 -8.54 7.36
C ALA A 37 -4.38 -7.90 6.88
N TYR A 38 -4.71 -8.05 5.58
CA TYR A 38 -5.95 -7.50 5.03
C TYR A 38 -7.14 -8.43 5.23
N GLY A 39 -6.93 -9.76 5.34
CA GLY A 39 -7.99 -10.72 5.62
C GLY A 39 -9.16 -10.62 4.64
N GLU A 40 -10.39 -10.44 5.15
CA GLU A 40 -11.59 -10.25 4.33
C GLU A 40 -11.56 -8.97 3.46
N TYR A 41 -10.68 -8.02 3.79
CA TYR A 41 -10.45 -6.80 3.03
C TYR A 41 -9.29 -6.94 2.03
N GLY A 42 -8.79 -8.15 1.79
CA GLY A 42 -7.75 -8.41 0.80
C GLY A 42 -8.22 -8.08 -0.62
N ASP A 43 -7.26 -7.74 -1.49
CA ASP A 43 -7.49 -7.77 -2.93
C ASP A 43 -6.91 -9.07 -3.50
N GLY A 44 -7.24 -9.41 -4.75
CA GLY A 44 -6.75 -10.64 -5.37
C GLY A 44 -5.26 -10.57 -5.77
N PRO A 45 -4.61 -11.71 -6.07
CA PRO A 45 -3.19 -11.79 -6.42
C PRO A 45 -2.74 -10.81 -7.51
N ALA A 46 -3.56 -10.64 -8.55
CA ALA A 46 -3.29 -9.71 -9.65
C ALA A 46 -3.13 -8.24 -9.20
N THR A 47 -3.70 -7.86 -8.05
CA THR A 47 -3.49 -6.53 -7.47
C THR A 47 -2.10 -6.43 -6.86
N PHE A 48 -1.63 -7.48 -6.19
CA PHE A 48 -0.28 -7.51 -5.64
C PHE A 48 0.79 -7.51 -6.74
N ASP A 49 0.55 -8.25 -7.82
CA ASP A 49 1.43 -8.22 -9.01
C ASP A 49 1.53 -6.79 -9.55
N TRP A 50 0.40 -6.10 -9.74
CA TRP A 50 0.38 -4.70 -10.16
C TRP A 50 1.08 -3.76 -9.18
N LEU A 51 0.90 -3.96 -7.86
CA LEU A 51 1.58 -3.15 -6.85
C LEU A 51 3.11 -3.32 -6.92
N THR A 52 3.57 -4.53 -7.20
CA THR A 52 4.99 -4.87 -7.32
C THR A 52 5.58 -4.27 -8.59
N ASP A 53 4.88 -4.39 -9.72
CA ASP A 53 5.30 -3.81 -11.01
C ASP A 53 5.40 -2.28 -10.96
N GLU A 54 4.53 -1.61 -10.19
CA GLU A 54 4.52 -0.14 -10.05
C GLU A 54 5.48 0.38 -8.97
N ALA A 55 6.06 -0.50 -8.16
CA ALA A 55 6.92 -0.11 -7.05
C ALA A 55 8.29 0.34 -7.56
N GLU A 56 8.62 1.62 -7.33
CA GLU A 56 9.97 2.15 -7.53
C GLU A 56 10.87 1.80 -6.33
N TRP A 57 10.26 1.70 -5.15
CA TRP A 57 10.95 1.28 -3.94
C TRP A 57 10.09 0.36 -3.09
N ALA A 58 10.74 -0.65 -2.52
CA ALA A 58 10.19 -1.59 -1.58
C ALA A 58 11.15 -1.73 -0.39
N GLY A 59 10.61 -1.74 0.82
CA GLY A 59 11.39 -1.92 2.04
C GLY A 59 10.69 -2.85 3.03
N CYS A 60 11.50 -3.63 3.73
CA CYS A 60 11.05 -4.56 4.75
C CYS A 60 11.59 -4.17 6.12
N LEU A 61 10.79 -4.43 7.15
CA LEU A 61 11.17 -4.36 8.54
C LEU A 61 11.42 -5.80 9.02
N GLU A 62 12.64 -6.04 9.47
CA GLU A 62 13.09 -7.29 10.08
C GLU A 62 13.10 -7.15 11.61
N ASP A 63 12.81 -8.22 12.32
CA ASP A 63 13.00 -8.33 13.76
C ASP A 63 14.41 -8.84 14.14
N GLU A 64 14.63 -9.14 15.42
CA GLU A 64 15.91 -9.62 15.97
C GLU A 64 16.38 -10.94 15.36
N ASP A 65 15.44 -11.77 14.92
CA ASP A 65 15.72 -13.08 14.32
C ASP A 65 15.95 -12.95 12.80
N GLY A 66 15.80 -11.75 12.24
CA GLY A 66 15.91 -11.48 10.81
C GLY A 66 14.62 -11.79 10.04
N GLU A 67 13.51 -12.03 10.73
CA GLU A 67 12.24 -12.34 10.10
C GLU A 67 11.55 -11.06 9.64
N ILE A 68 11.00 -11.08 8.42
CA ILE A 68 10.25 -9.94 7.90
C ILE A 68 8.88 -9.89 8.58
N VAL A 69 8.67 -8.84 9.37
CA VAL A 69 7.46 -8.61 10.16
C VAL A 69 6.58 -7.48 9.61
N ALA A 70 7.10 -6.64 8.72
CA ALA A 70 6.32 -5.61 8.03
C ALA A 70 7.00 -5.17 6.74
N PHE A 71 6.24 -4.52 5.85
CA PHE A 71 6.79 -3.95 4.63
C PHE A 71 6.04 -2.69 4.18
N ALA A 72 6.67 -1.95 3.27
CA ALA A 72 6.02 -0.89 2.49
C ALA A 72 6.56 -0.82 1.07
N MET A 73 5.72 -0.36 0.14
CA MET A 73 6.05 -0.13 -1.26
C MET A 73 5.62 1.27 -1.69
N THR A 74 6.43 1.93 -2.50
CA THR A 74 6.15 3.28 -3.02
C THR A 74 6.31 3.34 -4.53
N SER A 75 5.48 4.14 -5.19
CA SER A 75 5.62 4.42 -6.62
C SER A 75 6.78 5.38 -6.89
N GLU A 76 7.11 5.54 -8.17
CA GLU A 76 7.88 6.69 -8.64
C GLU A 76 7.20 8.02 -8.24
N VAL A 77 8.01 9.06 -8.04
CA VAL A 77 7.54 10.42 -7.79
C VAL A 77 7.23 11.10 -9.11
N GLU A 78 5.95 11.35 -9.38
CA GLU A 78 5.50 12.03 -10.60
C GLU A 78 4.95 13.42 -10.26
N ARG A 79 5.45 14.46 -10.94
CA ARG A 79 5.02 15.86 -10.74
C ARG A 79 5.06 16.30 -9.26
N GLY A 80 6.01 15.75 -8.49
CA GLY A 80 6.17 16.02 -7.07
C GLY A 80 5.20 15.26 -6.16
N GLU A 81 4.40 14.33 -6.68
CA GLU A 81 3.52 13.48 -5.89
C GLU A 81 4.03 12.03 -5.89
N GLY A 82 4.15 11.46 -4.69
CA GLY A 82 4.48 10.04 -4.48
C GLY A 82 3.28 9.28 -3.90
N ARG A 83 3.16 8.00 -4.26
CA ARG A 83 2.12 7.11 -3.72
C ARG A 83 2.76 6.01 -2.89
N ILE A 84 2.21 5.77 -1.70
CA ILE A 84 2.48 4.56 -0.94
C ILE A 84 1.46 3.53 -1.44
N LEU A 85 1.98 2.54 -2.16
CA LEU A 85 1.19 1.54 -2.88
C LEU A 85 0.63 0.50 -1.91
N ALA A 86 1.47 0.05 -0.98
CA ALA A 86 1.08 -0.86 0.09
C ALA A 86 1.92 -0.60 1.34
N ALA A 87 1.33 -0.82 2.50
CA ALA A 87 2.02 -0.94 3.78
C ALA A 87 1.24 -1.95 4.62
N ALA A 88 1.93 -2.93 5.18
CA ALA A 88 1.32 -3.99 5.96
C ALA A 88 2.28 -4.49 7.05
N VAL A 89 1.70 -4.99 8.14
CA VAL A 89 2.40 -5.60 9.27
C VAL A 89 1.82 -6.99 9.44
N ALA A 90 2.66 -7.99 9.66
CA ALA A 90 2.24 -9.35 9.92
C ALA A 90 1.33 -9.39 11.16
N PRO A 91 0.19 -10.12 11.14
CA PRO A 91 -0.75 -10.13 12.26
C PRO A 91 -0.14 -10.46 13.63
N GLU A 92 0.80 -11.41 13.65
CA GLU A 92 1.57 -11.82 14.82
C GLU A 92 2.43 -10.70 15.43
N ALA A 93 2.77 -9.69 14.62
CA ALA A 93 3.59 -8.54 15.01
C ALA A 93 2.76 -7.27 15.29
N TRP A 94 1.43 -7.35 15.27
CA TRP A 94 0.55 -6.21 15.57
C TRP A 94 0.71 -5.70 17.00
N GLY A 95 0.46 -4.40 17.19
CA GLY A 95 0.56 -3.74 18.49
C GLY A 95 1.95 -3.20 18.85
N ASN A 96 3.00 -3.58 18.10
CA ASN A 96 4.38 -3.14 18.35
C ASN A 96 4.74 -1.77 17.73
N GLY A 97 3.77 -1.07 17.13
CA GLY A 97 4.01 0.22 16.48
C GLY A 97 4.66 0.15 15.09
N TYR A 98 4.94 -1.06 14.57
CA TYR A 98 5.63 -1.27 13.28
C TYR A 98 4.95 -0.61 12.09
N GLY A 99 3.62 -0.48 12.11
CA GLY A 99 2.88 0.25 11.07
C GLY A 99 3.33 1.71 10.95
N ARG A 100 3.67 2.38 12.07
CA ARG A 100 4.21 3.75 12.04
C ARG A 100 5.63 3.77 11.48
N LEU A 101 6.44 2.75 11.78
CA LEU A 101 7.81 2.65 11.30
C LEU A 101 7.85 2.49 9.77
N VAL A 102 7.14 1.50 9.22
CA VAL A 102 7.15 1.25 7.77
C VAL A 102 6.46 2.36 6.98
N LEU A 103 5.37 2.94 7.51
CA LEU A 103 4.70 4.06 6.85
C LEU A 103 5.55 5.34 6.90
N GLY A 104 6.23 5.60 8.03
CA GLY A 104 7.19 6.69 8.16
C GLY A 104 8.37 6.53 7.20
N ALA A 105 8.93 5.33 7.10
CA ALA A 105 10.00 5.00 6.17
C ALA A 105 9.60 5.22 4.71
N ALA A 106 8.42 4.74 4.28
CA ALA A 106 7.90 4.99 2.94
C ALA A 106 7.71 6.49 2.66
N THR A 107 7.21 7.25 3.64
CA THR A 107 7.05 8.71 3.53
C THR A 107 8.40 9.41 3.37
N TYR A 108 9.39 9.01 4.17
CA TYR A 108 10.75 9.51 4.08
C TYR A 108 11.36 9.22 2.71
N GLN A 109 11.18 7.99 2.17
CA GLN A 109 11.69 7.64 0.84
C GLN A 109 11.10 8.51 -0.26
N LEU A 110 9.78 8.74 -0.24
CA LEU A 110 9.14 9.65 -1.19
C LEU A 110 9.67 11.08 -1.05
N SER A 111 9.84 11.58 0.18
CA SER A 111 10.41 12.90 0.42
C SER A 111 11.86 13.01 -0.08
N ALA A 112 12.68 11.98 0.16
CA ALA A 112 14.07 11.92 -0.30
C ALA A 112 14.17 11.86 -1.83
N ALA A 113 13.18 11.24 -2.48
CA ALA A 113 13.01 11.24 -3.94
C ALA A 113 12.42 12.56 -4.49
N GLY A 114 12.20 13.58 -3.65
CA GLY A 114 11.75 14.90 -4.08
C GLY A 114 10.23 15.09 -4.14
N ALA A 115 9.45 14.17 -3.57
CA ALA A 115 8.01 14.37 -3.44
C ALA A 115 7.72 15.55 -2.50
N VAL A 116 6.83 16.44 -2.93
CA VAL A 116 6.25 17.49 -2.07
C VAL A 116 4.97 17.02 -1.38
N LYS A 117 4.46 15.84 -1.77
CA LYS A 117 3.24 15.24 -1.25
C LYS A 117 3.32 13.71 -1.35
N ALA A 118 3.01 13.03 -0.26
CA ALA A 118 2.81 11.58 -0.21
C ALA A 118 1.32 11.28 -0.04
N THR A 119 0.83 10.23 -0.70
CA THR A 119 -0.56 9.77 -0.58
C THR A 119 -0.62 8.27 -0.34
N ILE A 120 -1.59 7.84 0.44
CA ILE A 120 -1.93 6.43 0.65
C ILE A 120 -3.44 6.28 0.61
N ARG A 121 -3.92 5.18 0.02
CA ARG A 121 -5.33 4.80 0.09
C ARG A 121 -5.51 3.79 1.20
N VAL A 122 -6.46 4.07 2.09
CA VAL A 122 -6.76 3.23 3.25
C VAL A 122 -8.23 2.84 3.22
N ARG A 123 -8.52 1.59 3.53
CA ARG A 123 -9.91 1.14 3.67
C ARG A 123 -10.51 1.71 4.96
N PRO A 124 -11.72 2.30 4.90
CA PRO A 124 -12.31 2.94 6.07
C PRO A 124 -12.58 1.96 7.22
N ASP A 125 -12.80 0.68 6.91
CA ASP A 125 -13.06 -0.37 7.90
C ASP A 125 -11.80 -0.80 8.67
N ILE A 126 -10.61 -0.54 8.12
CA ILE A 126 -9.33 -0.83 8.78
C ILE A 126 -8.95 0.37 9.67
N LYS A 127 -9.69 0.52 10.77
CA LYS A 127 -9.57 1.66 11.71
C LYS A 127 -8.15 1.88 12.23
N GLN A 128 -7.40 0.81 12.43
CA GLN A 128 -6.00 0.89 12.87
C GLN A 128 -5.12 1.59 11.84
N ALA A 129 -5.29 1.31 10.55
CA ALA A 129 -4.53 1.96 9.48
C ALA A 129 -4.83 3.46 9.39
N LEU A 130 -6.10 3.86 9.55
CA LEU A 130 -6.49 5.27 9.63
C LEU A 130 -5.81 5.98 10.81
N ARG A 131 -5.80 5.34 11.99
CA ARG A 131 -5.12 5.87 13.18
C ARG A 131 -3.62 6.03 12.93
N THR A 132 -2.96 5.02 12.38
CA THR A 132 -1.52 5.07 12.03
C THR A 132 -1.21 6.22 11.06
N CYS A 133 -2.06 6.44 10.05
CA CYS A 133 -1.91 7.58 9.15
C CYS A 133 -2.03 8.91 9.90
N ALA A 134 -3.07 9.07 10.72
CA ALA A 134 -3.29 10.28 11.50
C ALA A 134 -2.15 10.58 12.47
N ASP A 135 -1.60 9.56 13.14
CA ASP A 135 -0.47 9.67 14.05
C ASP A 135 0.80 10.17 13.36
N LEU A 136 0.94 9.90 12.05
CA LEU A 136 2.05 10.38 11.20
C LEU A 136 1.73 11.70 10.48
N GLY A 137 0.65 12.38 10.86
CA GLY A 137 0.29 13.70 10.32
C GLY A 137 -0.43 13.67 8.97
N TYR A 138 -0.81 12.49 8.46
CA TYR A 138 -1.65 12.41 7.27
C TYR A 138 -3.02 13.01 7.55
N ARG A 139 -3.51 13.82 6.62
CA ARG A 139 -4.85 14.41 6.70
C ARG A 139 -5.81 13.61 5.84
N HIS A 140 -6.91 13.16 6.44
CA HIS A 140 -8.00 12.54 5.68
C HIS A 140 -8.58 13.54 4.67
N GLN A 141 -8.69 13.11 3.42
CA GLN A 141 -9.37 13.84 2.35
C GLN A 141 -10.63 13.07 1.96
N ALA A 142 -11.53 13.72 1.20
CA ALA A 142 -12.75 13.08 0.72
C ALA A 142 -12.43 11.75 0.01
N ALA A 143 -13.02 10.66 0.49
CA ALA A 143 -12.87 9.35 -0.13
C ALA A 143 -13.54 9.37 -1.51
N GLY A 144 -12.79 9.03 -2.56
CA GLY A 144 -13.37 8.70 -3.85
C GLY A 144 -14.06 7.33 -3.80
N LEU A 145 -14.91 7.05 -4.79
CA LEU A 145 -15.40 5.69 -4.99
C LEU A 145 -14.28 4.84 -5.62
N GLU A 146 -13.80 3.85 -4.87
CA GLU A 146 -12.85 2.88 -5.38
C GLU A 146 -13.56 1.57 -5.67
N PHE A 147 -13.71 1.26 -6.95
CA PHE A 147 -14.30 0.00 -7.40
C PHE A 147 -13.25 -1.10 -7.31
N ARG A 148 -13.45 -2.01 -6.37
CA ARG A 148 -12.59 -3.18 -6.22
C ARG A 148 -13.24 -4.39 -6.83
N ARG A 149 -12.40 -5.30 -7.32
CA ARG A 149 -12.88 -6.58 -7.83
C ARG A 149 -13.19 -7.48 -6.63
N ASP A 150 -14.26 -8.25 -6.78
CA ASP A 150 -14.56 -9.33 -5.85
C ASP A 150 -13.41 -10.33 -5.84
N VAL A 151 -13.09 -10.88 -4.67
CA VAL A 151 -12.08 -11.94 -4.52
C VAL A 151 -12.72 -13.33 -4.48
N ASP A 152 -14.04 -13.40 -4.29
CA ASP A 152 -14.79 -14.65 -4.37
C ASP A 152 -14.88 -15.12 -5.83
N GLU A 153 -14.18 -16.21 -6.14
CA GLU A 153 -14.14 -16.82 -7.48
C GLU A 153 -15.52 -17.30 -7.96
N ASP A 154 -16.41 -17.73 -7.05
CA ASP A 154 -17.76 -18.14 -7.41
C ASP A 154 -18.60 -16.92 -7.79
N ALA A 155 -18.51 -15.84 -7.02
CA ALA A 155 -19.17 -14.57 -7.34
C ALA A 155 -18.61 -13.95 -8.63
N ILE A 156 -17.29 -14.05 -8.87
CA ILE A 156 -16.66 -13.64 -10.13
C ILE A 156 -17.23 -14.45 -11.30
N ARG A 157 -17.32 -15.78 -11.15
CA ARG A 157 -17.82 -16.69 -12.20
C ARG A 157 -19.27 -16.38 -12.52
N GLU A 158 -20.12 -16.24 -11.51
CA GLU A 158 -21.54 -15.89 -11.68
C GLU A 158 -21.68 -14.53 -12.41
N ARG A 159 -20.96 -13.50 -11.96
CA ARG A 159 -21.00 -12.16 -12.61
C ARG A 159 -20.50 -12.19 -14.05
N ARG A 160 -19.53 -13.06 -14.38
CA ARG A 160 -19.07 -13.29 -15.77
C ARG A 160 -20.15 -13.96 -16.62
N GLU A 161 -20.86 -14.94 -16.07
CA GLU A 161 -21.99 -15.59 -16.75
C GLU A 161 -23.16 -14.64 -16.98
N GLU A 162 -23.50 -13.82 -15.98
CA GLU A 162 -24.50 -12.76 -16.10
C GLU A 162 -24.15 -11.78 -17.22
N ARG A 163 -22.90 -11.30 -17.27
CA ARG A 163 -22.40 -10.41 -18.33
C ARG A 163 -22.46 -11.07 -19.71
N ARG A 164 -22.15 -12.36 -19.80
CA ARG A 164 -22.25 -13.13 -21.05
C ARG A 164 -23.70 -13.19 -21.55
N LYS A 165 -24.67 -13.37 -20.64
CA LYS A 165 -26.12 -13.41 -20.95
C LYS A 165 -26.68 -12.02 -21.28
N ALA A 166 -26.21 -10.97 -20.61
CA ALA A 166 -26.70 -9.60 -20.78
C ALA A 166 -26.33 -8.96 -22.14
N GLY A 167 -25.37 -9.55 -22.86
CA GLY A 167 -24.88 -9.02 -24.13
C GLY A 167 -23.93 -7.82 -23.94
N VAL A 168 -23.23 -7.44 -25.01
CA VAL A 168 -22.24 -6.34 -24.97
C VAL A 168 -22.81 -5.12 -25.67
N LYS A 169 -22.76 -3.95 -25.03
CA LYS A 169 -23.12 -2.68 -25.67
C LYS A 169 -21.94 -2.17 -26.49
N ALA A 170 -21.94 -2.44 -27.80
CA ALA A 170 -21.05 -1.77 -28.73
C ALA A 170 -21.54 -0.34 -28.99
N ARG A 171 -20.62 0.64 -29.01
CA ARG A 171 -20.91 2.02 -29.43
C ARG A 171 -20.10 2.34 -30.68
N PHE A 172 -20.71 3.04 -31.63
CA PHE A 172 -20.07 3.59 -32.82
C PHE A 172 -20.49 5.06 -32.96
N GLY A 173 -19.52 5.99 -33.04
CA GLY A 173 -19.74 7.45 -33.01
C GLY A 173 -19.13 8.14 -31.78
N GLY A 174 -19.28 9.47 -31.69
CA GLY A 174 -18.65 10.32 -30.65
C GLY A 174 -17.73 11.43 -31.19
N TRP A 175 -17.86 11.77 -32.47
CA TRP A 175 -17.09 12.86 -33.08
C TRP A 175 -17.71 14.22 -32.72
N ARG A 176 -16.84 15.19 -32.44
CA ARG A 176 -17.20 16.61 -32.24
C ARG A 176 -17.42 17.30 -33.56
#